data_AF-A0A645B636-F1
#
_entry.id   AF-A0A645B636-F1
#
_cell.length_a   1.000
_cell.length_b   1.000
_cell.length_c   1.000
_cell.angle_alpha   90.00
_cell.angle_beta   90.00
_cell.angle_gamma   90.00
#
_symmetry.space_group_name_H-M   'P 1'
#
loop_
_entity.id
_entity.type
_entity.pdbx_description
1 polymer ?
#
loop_
_entity_poly.entity_id
_entity_poly.type
_entity_poly.pdbx_seq_one_letter_code
_entity_poly.pdbx_strand_id
1 'polypeptide(L)'
;MKNGNTIIGYPEEAKYGLTNDQIFEAYRIVKEKGVKRFGIHTMVISNELNPDSFIATANMMFDLIAEIHQKLGIAIEFVNFGGGIGIPYKPEQQPVNLQYVGQGIKKAYEEKIIAKGLKPLRIAMECGRMITGPYGYLVSTVLHKKEIYKNYVGLDACMANLMRPALYGSYHHITVVGKENLPLDHVYDVTGSLCENNDKFAVDRELPAIDIGDTVVIHDAGAHGFAMGFNYNGKLRSAELLFKPNGKVEMIRRAETIADYFATLDVTGAELSKAAATVAKA
;
A
#
# COMPACT_ATOMS: atom_id res chain seq x y z
N MET A 1 5.60 -2.81 23.27
CA MET A 1 6.57 -2.98 22.17
C MET A 1 7.21 -1.63 21.92
N LYS A 2 8.54 -1.55 21.75
CA LYS A 2 9.26 -0.28 21.47
C LYS A 2 9.40 0.04 19.98
N ASN A 3 8.92 -0.84 19.09
CA ASN A 3 9.31 -0.78 17.68
C ASN A 3 8.06 -0.56 16.82
N GLY A 4 7.87 0.67 16.38
CA GLY A 4 7.14 0.99 15.16
C GLY A 4 8.02 0.76 13.93
N ASN A 5 7.54 1.16 12.75
CA ASN A 5 8.38 1.22 11.55
C ASN A 5 8.13 2.51 10.78
N THR A 6 8.98 2.83 9.80
CA THR A 6 8.91 4.09 9.03
C THR A 6 7.62 4.28 8.25
N ILE A 7 6.77 3.27 8.14
CA ILE A 7 5.51 3.31 7.39
C ILE A 7 4.31 3.57 8.31
N ILE A 8 4.28 2.99 9.51
CA ILE A 8 3.17 3.16 10.46
C ILE A 8 3.46 4.12 11.62
N GLY A 9 4.73 4.50 11.81
CA GLY A 9 5.19 5.33 12.93
C GLY A 9 5.41 4.52 14.22
N TYR A 10 5.86 5.21 15.28
CA TYR A 10 6.01 4.62 16.62
C TYR A 10 4.67 4.59 17.37
N PRO A 11 4.43 3.60 18.26
CA PRO A 11 3.18 3.53 19.03
C PRO A 11 2.86 4.81 19.81
N GLU A 12 3.87 5.53 20.30
CA GLU A 12 3.74 6.79 21.03
C GLU A 12 3.26 7.96 20.14
N GLU A 13 3.47 7.85 18.83
CA GLU A 13 3.04 8.84 17.82
C GLU A 13 1.76 8.41 17.11
N ALA A 14 1.23 7.22 17.44
CA ALA A 14 0.05 6.68 16.81
C ALA A 14 -1.20 7.47 17.24
N LYS A 15 -1.93 8.01 16.25
CA LYS A 15 -3.20 8.72 16.47
C LYS A 15 -4.39 7.82 16.84
N TYR A 16 -4.20 6.50 16.87
CA TYR A 16 -5.27 5.51 17.05
C TYR A 16 -4.95 4.55 18.19
N GLY A 17 -6.00 3.95 18.74
CA GLY A 17 -5.90 2.94 19.78
C GLY A 17 -6.12 3.52 21.18
N LEU A 18 -5.90 2.66 22.16
CA LEU A 18 -5.98 2.97 23.59
C LEU A 18 -4.70 2.48 24.25
N THR A 19 -4.24 3.19 25.27
CA THR A 19 -3.20 2.66 26.15
C THR A 19 -3.70 1.41 26.88
N ASN A 20 -2.78 0.68 27.52
CA ASN A 20 -3.14 -0.50 28.29
C ASN A 20 -4.20 -0.18 29.37
N ASP A 21 -4.00 0.88 30.17
CA ASP A 21 -4.99 1.27 31.20
C ASP A 21 -6.33 1.70 30.59
N GLN A 22 -6.28 2.48 29.50
CA GLN A 22 -7.48 2.94 28.81
C GLN A 22 -8.32 1.80 28.26
N ILE A 23 -7.70 0.69 27.81
CA ILE A 23 -8.45 -0.44 27.25
C ILE A 23 -9.34 -1.11 28.30
N PHE A 24 -8.84 -1.30 29.52
CA PHE A 24 -9.62 -1.91 30.60
C PHE A 24 -10.76 -1.00 31.03
N GLU A 25 -10.48 0.29 31.15
CA GLU A 25 -11.49 1.28 31.52
C GLU A 25 -12.60 1.39 30.46
N ALA A 26 -12.23 1.45 29.18
CA ALA A 26 -13.18 1.49 28.08
C ALA A 26 -14.10 0.25 28.08
N TYR A 27 -13.53 -0.95 28.23
CA TYR A 27 -14.30 -2.19 28.30
C TYR A 27 -15.25 -2.22 29.51
N ARG A 28 -14.80 -1.75 30.68
CA ARG A 28 -15.63 -1.64 31.88
C ARG A 28 -16.84 -0.72 31.63
N ILE A 29 -16.59 0.50 31.13
CA ILE A 29 -17.64 1.49 30.85
C ILE A 29 -18.69 0.93 29.88
N VAL A 30 -18.27 0.35 28.75
CA VAL A 30 -19.25 -0.09 27.74
C VAL A 30 -20.00 -1.34 28.18
N LYS A 31 -19.38 -2.21 29.00
CA LYS A 31 -20.06 -3.34 29.66
C LYS A 31 -21.16 -2.84 30.61
N GLU A 32 -20.86 -1.85 31.44
CA GLU A 32 -21.83 -1.23 32.36
C GLU A 32 -22.99 -0.56 31.61
N LYS A 33 -22.71 0.01 30.42
CA LYS A 33 -23.73 0.53 29.49
C LYS A 33 -24.54 -0.54 28.76
N GLY A 34 -24.27 -1.82 29.00
CA GLY A 34 -25.08 -2.93 28.50
C GLY A 34 -24.53 -3.65 27.26
N VAL A 35 -23.33 -3.31 26.77
CA VAL A 35 -22.69 -4.06 25.67
C VAL A 35 -22.46 -5.51 26.09
N LYS A 36 -22.83 -6.46 25.20
CA LYS A 36 -22.76 -7.90 25.46
C LYS A 36 -21.70 -8.64 24.67
N ARG A 37 -21.25 -8.05 23.56
CA ARG A 37 -20.37 -8.71 22.58
C ARG A 37 -19.14 -7.85 22.36
N PHE A 38 -17.98 -8.48 22.43
CA PHE A 38 -16.70 -7.76 22.47
C PHE A 38 -15.73 -8.34 21.45
N GLY A 39 -14.96 -7.46 20.83
CA GLY A 39 -13.88 -7.78 19.91
C GLY A 39 -12.72 -6.85 20.15
N ILE A 40 -11.52 -7.27 19.78
CA ILE A 40 -10.30 -6.48 19.95
C ILE A 40 -9.55 -6.38 18.63
N HIS A 41 -8.96 -5.22 18.36
CA HIS A 41 -8.25 -4.93 17.13
C HIS A 41 -6.85 -4.38 17.46
N THR A 42 -5.86 -4.78 16.67
CA THR A 42 -4.53 -4.18 16.69
C THR A 42 -4.00 -3.99 15.27
N MET A 43 -3.16 -2.99 15.08
CA MET A 43 -2.40 -2.76 13.85
C MET A 43 -1.05 -2.18 14.24
N VAL A 44 0.00 -3.00 14.17
CA VAL A 44 1.31 -2.67 14.75
C VAL A 44 2.37 -2.36 13.68
N ILE A 45 2.20 -2.89 12.48
CA ILE A 45 3.25 -2.95 11.45
C ILE A 45 2.65 -2.82 10.05
N SER A 46 3.39 -2.20 9.13
CA SER A 46 3.04 -2.14 7.71
C SER A 46 4.23 -2.58 6.85
N ASN A 47 3.96 -3.39 5.82
CA ASN A 47 4.97 -4.00 4.95
C ASN A 47 6.10 -4.74 5.70
N GLU A 48 5.76 -5.46 6.75
CA GLU A 48 6.70 -6.28 7.50
C GLU A 48 6.99 -7.59 6.75
N LEU A 49 8.27 -7.92 6.66
CA LEU A 49 8.76 -9.14 6.01
C LEU A 49 9.22 -10.19 7.03
N ASN A 50 9.44 -9.81 8.29
CA ASN A 50 9.79 -10.74 9.34
C ASN A 50 8.56 -11.50 9.85
N PRO A 51 8.46 -12.83 9.65
CA PRO A 51 7.32 -13.61 10.12
C PRO A 51 7.17 -13.60 11.65
N ASP A 52 8.26 -13.49 12.41
CA ASP A 52 8.24 -13.54 13.87
C ASP A 52 7.47 -12.35 14.48
N SER A 53 7.47 -11.20 13.80
CA SER A 53 6.71 -10.02 14.21
C SER A 53 5.20 -10.30 14.32
N PHE A 54 4.65 -11.10 13.40
CA PHE A 54 3.23 -11.48 13.42
C PHE A 54 2.91 -12.46 14.54
N ILE A 55 3.80 -13.43 14.78
CA ILE A 55 3.65 -14.40 15.87
C ILE A 55 3.74 -13.68 17.23
N ALA A 56 4.66 -12.72 17.37
CA ALA A 56 4.78 -11.89 18.57
C ALA A 56 3.51 -11.05 18.81
N THR A 57 2.94 -10.47 17.76
CA THR A 57 1.67 -9.72 17.83
C THR A 57 0.52 -10.62 18.31
N ALA A 58 0.39 -11.83 17.75
CA ALA A 58 -0.64 -12.77 18.19
C ALA A 58 -0.50 -13.17 19.66
N ASN A 59 0.73 -13.47 20.11
CA ASN A 59 1.01 -13.77 21.52
C ASN A 59 0.58 -12.64 22.45
N MET A 60 1.00 -11.40 22.13
CA MET A 60 0.67 -10.21 22.91
C MET A 60 -0.86 -10.00 23.02
N MET A 61 -1.57 -10.15 21.91
CA MET A 61 -3.02 -9.99 21.89
C MET A 61 -3.75 -11.11 22.65
N PHE A 62 -3.29 -12.36 22.55
CA PHE A 62 -3.89 -13.45 23.32
C PHE A 62 -3.67 -13.30 24.82
N ASP A 63 -2.50 -12.78 25.24
CA ASP A 63 -2.26 -12.44 26.65
C ASP A 63 -3.20 -11.33 27.13
N LEU A 64 -3.36 -10.27 26.34
CA LEU A 64 -4.28 -9.17 26.67
C LEU A 64 -5.75 -9.65 26.75
N ILE A 65 -6.18 -10.55 25.86
CA ILE A 65 -7.52 -11.15 25.90
C ILE A 65 -7.72 -11.94 27.19
N ALA A 66 -6.74 -12.74 27.59
CA ALA A 66 -6.80 -13.50 28.83
C ALA A 66 -6.86 -12.56 30.05
N GLU A 67 -6.11 -11.46 30.03
CA GLU A 67 -6.11 -10.46 31.10
C GLU A 67 -7.45 -9.71 31.19
N ILE A 68 -8.04 -9.31 30.06
CA ILE A 68 -9.38 -8.72 29.99
C ILE A 68 -10.42 -9.68 30.58
N HIS A 69 -10.33 -10.96 30.25
CA HIS A 69 -11.22 -11.96 30.81
C HIS A 69 -11.06 -12.09 32.33
N GLN A 70 -9.83 -12.18 32.81
CA GLN A 70 -9.54 -12.32 34.25
C GLN A 70 -10.01 -11.11 35.06
N LYS A 71 -9.75 -9.88 34.57
CA LYS A 71 -10.06 -8.66 35.32
C LYS A 71 -11.52 -8.24 35.22
N LEU A 72 -12.14 -8.42 34.05
CA LEU A 72 -13.46 -7.84 33.75
C LEU A 72 -14.55 -8.90 33.52
N GLY A 73 -14.21 -10.18 33.47
CA GLY A 73 -15.15 -11.26 33.14
C GLY A 73 -15.76 -11.08 31.74
N ILE A 74 -15.01 -10.49 30.81
CA ILE A 74 -15.44 -10.28 29.42
C ILE A 74 -14.88 -11.40 28.56
N ALA A 75 -15.74 -12.02 27.75
CA ALA A 75 -15.33 -12.96 26.71
C ALA A 75 -15.17 -12.20 25.38
N ILE A 76 -13.97 -12.21 24.81
CA ILE A 76 -13.69 -11.63 23.50
C ILE A 76 -14.05 -12.66 22.42
N GLU A 77 -14.92 -12.29 21.48
CA GLU A 77 -15.40 -13.20 20.44
C GLU A 77 -14.53 -13.21 19.18
N PHE A 78 -13.79 -12.13 18.94
CA PHE A 78 -12.82 -12.06 17.86
C PHE A 78 -11.65 -11.13 18.16
N VAL A 79 -10.50 -11.49 17.60
CA VAL A 79 -9.33 -10.63 17.50
C VAL A 79 -9.03 -10.36 16.04
N ASN A 80 -8.84 -9.10 15.70
CA ASN A 80 -8.34 -8.68 14.40
C ASN A 80 -6.89 -8.21 14.56
N PHE A 81 -5.96 -8.90 13.91
CA PHE A 81 -4.54 -8.55 13.94
C PHE A 81 -4.16 -7.44 12.96
N GLY A 82 -5.16 -6.86 12.28
CA GLY A 82 -4.95 -5.84 11.28
C GLY A 82 -4.26 -6.41 10.04
N GLY A 83 -3.66 -5.52 9.25
CA GLY A 83 -2.85 -5.88 8.10
C GLY A 83 -1.38 -6.09 8.46
N GLY A 84 -0.51 -5.66 7.56
CA GLY A 84 0.92 -5.54 7.83
C GLY A 84 1.82 -6.54 7.13
N ILE A 85 1.28 -7.66 6.65
CA ILE A 85 2.03 -8.61 5.83
C ILE A 85 2.54 -7.89 4.57
N GLY A 86 3.87 -7.83 4.46
CA GLY A 86 4.55 -7.15 3.37
C GLY A 86 4.72 -7.99 2.12
N ILE A 87 5.20 -7.31 1.09
CA ILE A 87 5.62 -7.91 -0.17
C ILE A 87 7.08 -7.53 -0.44
N PRO A 88 7.84 -8.39 -1.14
CA PRO A 88 9.18 -8.03 -1.58
C PRO A 88 9.08 -6.96 -2.66
N TYR A 89 9.53 -5.74 -2.35
CA TYR A 89 9.62 -4.66 -3.35
C TYR A 89 10.94 -4.70 -4.11
N LYS A 90 11.96 -5.34 -3.54
CA LYS A 90 13.28 -5.51 -4.16
C LYS A 90 13.52 -6.97 -4.57
N PRO A 91 14.28 -7.23 -5.65
CA PRO A 91 14.57 -8.60 -6.12
C PRO A 91 15.20 -9.52 -5.06
N GLU A 92 16.02 -8.99 -4.18
CA GLU A 92 16.71 -9.75 -3.13
C GLU A 92 15.81 -10.08 -1.91
N GLN A 93 14.67 -9.41 -1.77
CA GLN A 93 13.76 -9.62 -0.65
C GLN A 93 12.96 -10.90 -0.84
N GLN A 94 12.69 -11.59 0.27
CA GLN A 94 11.88 -12.80 0.29
C GLN A 94 10.46 -12.51 0.77
N PRO A 95 9.44 -13.19 0.23
CA PRO A 95 8.08 -13.10 0.73
C PRO A 95 7.96 -13.71 2.14
N VAL A 96 6.97 -13.25 2.90
CA VAL A 96 6.68 -13.80 4.23
C VAL A 96 6.21 -15.25 4.10
N ASN A 97 6.81 -16.15 4.90
CA ASN A 97 6.36 -17.54 4.99
C ASN A 97 5.04 -17.64 5.78
N LEU A 98 3.92 -17.59 5.08
CA LEU A 98 2.58 -17.64 5.68
C LEU A 98 2.29 -18.94 6.43
N GLN A 99 2.87 -20.06 5.99
CA GLN A 99 2.68 -21.35 6.65
C GLN A 99 3.35 -21.35 8.02
N TYR A 100 4.56 -20.80 8.12
CA TYR A 100 5.26 -20.64 9.39
C TYR A 100 4.50 -19.70 10.34
N VAL A 101 4.04 -18.54 9.84
CA VAL A 101 3.20 -17.61 10.62
C VAL A 101 1.94 -18.31 11.14
N GLY A 102 1.22 -19.03 10.27
CA GLY A 102 0.01 -19.76 10.64
C GLY A 102 0.26 -20.82 11.71
N GLN A 103 1.36 -21.57 11.63
CA GLN A 103 1.76 -22.55 12.64
C GLN A 103 2.10 -21.88 13.98
N GLY A 104 2.84 -20.79 13.96
CA GLY A 104 3.19 -20.03 15.17
C GLY A 104 1.97 -19.44 15.88
N ILE A 105 1.05 -18.83 15.12
CA ILE A 105 -0.22 -18.29 15.65
C ILE A 105 -1.09 -19.42 16.20
N LYS A 106 -1.18 -20.57 15.50
CA LYS A 106 -1.93 -21.73 15.96
C LYS A 106 -1.41 -22.22 17.31
N LYS A 107 -0.09 -22.38 17.46
CA LYS A 107 0.54 -22.79 18.73
C LYS A 107 0.19 -21.81 19.85
N ALA A 108 0.34 -20.51 19.61
CA ALA A 108 -0.01 -19.48 20.59
C ALA A 108 -1.51 -19.51 20.98
N TYR A 109 -2.39 -19.79 20.02
CA TYR A 109 -3.82 -19.91 20.26
C TYR A 109 -4.15 -21.12 21.14
N GLU A 110 -3.54 -22.27 20.87
CA GLU A 110 -3.72 -23.48 21.69
C GLU A 110 -3.28 -23.24 23.14
N GLU A 111 -2.10 -22.63 23.33
CA GLU A 111 -1.51 -22.37 24.65
C GLU A 111 -2.24 -21.27 25.45
N LYS A 112 -2.69 -20.21 24.79
CA LYS A 112 -3.19 -19.00 25.50
C LYS A 112 -4.71 -18.83 25.46
N ILE A 113 -5.40 -19.43 24.49
CA ILE A 113 -6.86 -19.33 24.35
C ILE A 113 -7.54 -20.64 24.74
N ILE A 114 -7.15 -21.76 24.12
CA ILE A 114 -7.80 -23.06 24.37
C ILE A 114 -7.51 -23.53 25.79
N ALA A 115 -6.24 -23.57 26.21
CA ALA A 115 -5.85 -24.04 27.54
C ALA A 115 -6.45 -23.20 28.68
N LYS A 116 -6.84 -21.95 28.40
CA LYS A 116 -7.49 -21.04 29.37
C LYS A 116 -9.01 -21.04 29.29
N GLY A 117 -9.63 -21.90 28.47
CA GLY A 117 -11.09 -21.98 28.33
C GLY A 117 -11.73 -20.77 27.65
N LEU A 118 -10.98 -20.01 26.85
CA LEU A 118 -11.43 -18.78 26.19
C LEU A 118 -11.98 -19.00 24.77
N LYS A 119 -12.16 -20.26 24.36
CA LYS A 119 -12.73 -20.64 23.07
C LYS A 119 -14.27 -20.48 23.09
N PRO A 120 -14.92 -20.04 21.99
CA PRO A 120 -14.35 -19.69 20.68
C PRO A 120 -13.89 -18.24 20.55
N LEU A 121 -12.65 -18.06 20.09
CA LEU A 121 -12.12 -16.78 19.61
C LEU A 121 -11.86 -16.86 18.11
N ARG A 122 -12.48 -15.99 17.31
CA ARG A 122 -12.21 -15.88 15.87
C ARG A 122 -10.98 -15.00 15.61
N ILE A 123 -10.22 -15.32 14.58
CA ILE A 123 -9.07 -14.52 14.14
C ILE A 123 -9.40 -13.87 12.79
N ALA A 124 -9.08 -12.59 12.66
CA ALA A 124 -9.18 -11.83 11.42
C ALA A 124 -7.86 -11.11 11.11
N MET A 125 -7.62 -10.84 9.82
CA MET A 125 -6.50 -10.04 9.32
C MET A 125 -6.96 -9.20 8.13
N GLU A 126 -6.28 -8.08 7.87
CA GLU A 126 -6.65 -7.06 6.87
C GLU A 126 -5.51 -6.86 5.85
N CYS A 127 -5.13 -7.93 5.16
CA CYS A 127 -3.90 -7.99 4.34
C CYS A 127 -4.08 -7.36 2.94
N GLY A 128 -4.37 -6.06 2.84
CA GLY A 128 -4.59 -5.38 1.56
C GLY A 128 -3.39 -5.40 0.62
N ARG A 129 -2.20 -4.99 1.11
CA ARG A 129 -0.97 -4.90 0.29
C ARG A 129 -0.55 -6.25 -0.27
N MET A 130 -0.57 -7.29 0.54
CA MET A 130 -0.22 -8.65 0.11
C MET A 130 -1.13 -9.15 -1.01
N ILE A 131 -2.42 -8.82 -0.96
CA ILE A 131 -3.41 -9.28 -1.95
C ILE A 131 -3.32 -8.49 -3.25
N THR A 132 -3.06 -7.18 -3.19
CA THR A 132 -3.19 -6.29 -4.37
C THR A 132 -1.86 -5.82 -4.94
N GLY A 133 -0.81 -5.72 -4.12
CA GLY A 133 0.47 -5.09 -4.47
C GLY A 133 1.16 -5.72 -5.67
N PRO A 134 1.50 -7.03 -5.62
CA PRO A 134 2.29 -7.69 -6.66
C PRO A 134 1.58 -7.81 -8.02
N TYR A 135 0.28 -7.56 -8.07
CA TYR A 135 -0.55 -7.79 -9.25
C TYR A 135 -0.93 -6.50 -9.99
N GLY A 136 -0.33 -5.37 -9.63
CA GLY A 136 -0.48 -4.11 -10.35
C GLY A 136 0.86 -3.54 -10.79
N TYR A 137 0.89 -2.99 -12.00
CA TYR A 137 2.08 -2.43 -12.63
C TYR A 137 1.73 -1.05 -13.19
N LEU A 138 2.64 -0.09 -13.06
CA LEU A 138 2.56 1.16 -13.80
C LEU A 138 3.46 1.01 -15.04
N VAL A 139 2.81 0.94 -16.20
CA VAL A 139 3.48 0.88 -17.51
C VAL A 139 3.53 2.29 -18.09
N SER A 140 4.69 2.71 -18.55
CA SER A 140 4.95 4.09 -18.95
C SER A 140 5.97 4.17 -20.08
N THR A 141 5.86 5.21 -20.90
CA THR A 141 6.78 5.47 -22.01
C THR A 141 7.81 6.52 -21.61
N VAL A 142 9.06 6.35 -22.02
CA VAL A 142 10.10 7.37 -21.88
C VAL A 142 9.88 8.49 -22.90
N LEU A 143 9.66 9.71 -22.42
CA LEU A 143 9.44 10.88 -23.28
C LEU A 143 10.69 11.75 -23.43
N HIS A 144 11.50 11.84 -22.37
CA HIS A 144 12.62 12.78 -22.32
C HIS A 144 13.86 12.14 -21.69
N LYS A 145 15.02 12.54 -22.19
CA LYS A 145 16.32 12.30 -21.56
C LYS A 145 17.00 13.63 -21.33
N LYS A 146 17.67 13.78 -20.19
CA LYS A 146 18.46 14.96 -19.87
C LYS A 146 19.71 14.55 -19.11
N GLU A 147 20.85 14.95 -19.62
CA GLU A 147 22.15 14.79 -18.97
C GLU A 147 22.63 16.17 -18.51
N ILE A 148 22.79 16.33 -17.20
CA ILE A 148 23.36 17.52 -16.56
C ILE A 148 24.22 17.07 -15.37
N TYR A 149 23.96 17.55 -14.15
CA TYR A 149 24.55 17.01 -12.93
C TYR A 149 24.20 15.54 -12.65
N LYS A 150 23.11 15.04 -13.23
CA LYS A 150 22.68 13.62 -13.20
C LYS A 150 22.08 13.27 -14.56
N ASN A 151 21.89 11.98 -14.81
CA ASN A 151 21.08 11.50 -15.93
C ASN A 151 19.63 11.37 -15.50
N TYR A 152 18.73 11.99 -16.24
CA TYR A 152 17.30 11.97 -16.00
C TYR A 152 16.58 11.28 -17.15
N VAL A 153 15.62 10.43 -16.80
CA VAL A 153 14.67 9.79 -17.72
C VAL A 153 13.27 10.22 -17.31
N GLY A 154 12.63 11.04 -18.14
CA GLY A 154 11.28 11.55 -17.92
C GLY A 154 10.24 10.65 -18.56
N LEU A 155 9.25 10.24 -17.77
CA LEU A 155 8.18 9.33 -18.15
C LEU A 155 6.88 10.06 -18.53
N ASP A 156 5.99 9.39 -19.27
CA ASP A 156 4.61 9.85 -19.52
C ASP A 156 3.67 9.68 -18.31
N ALA A 157 4.16 9.06 -17.23
CA ALA A 157 3.51 9.00 -15.92
C ALA A 157 4.05 10.09 -14.97
N CYS A 158 3.42 10.21 -13.79
CA CYS A 158 3.92 11.03 -12.69
C CYS A 158 3.48 10.50 -11.32
N MET A 159 3.85 11.16 -10.23
CA MET A 159 3.43 10.77 -8.87
C MET A 159 1.91 10.75 -8.69
N ALA A 160 1.12 11.39 -9.57
CA ALA A 160 -0.33 11.21 -9.61
C ALA A 160 -0.76 9.78 -9.99
N ASN A 161 0.07 9.03 -10.73
CA ASN A 161 -0.15 7.62 -11.04
C ASN A 161 0.36 6.70 -9.92
N LEU A 162 1.50 7.06 -9.32
CA LEU A 162 2.12 6.31 -8.23
C LEU A 162 2.86 7.25 -7.27
N MET A 163 2.17 7.68 -6.22
CA MET A 163 2.68 8.71 -5.30
C MET A 163 3.74 8.21 -4.32
N ARG A 164 3.78 6.89 -4.08
CA ARG A 164 4.57 6.31 -2.98
C ARG A 164 6.07 6.63 -3.04
N PRO A 165 6.76 6.58 -4.20
CA PRO A 165 8.17 6.96 -4.27
C PRO A 165 8.41 8.41 -3.84
N ALA A 166 7.59 9.34 -4.30
CA ALA A 166 7.69 10.76 -3.96
C ALA A 166 7.36 11.05 -2.49
N LEU A 167 6.35 10.36 -1.92
CA LEU A 167 5.87 10.61 -0.56
C LEU A 167 6.67 9.87 0.52
N TYR A 168 7.07 8.63 0.25
CA TYR A 168 7.68 7.73 1.24
C TYR A 168 9.11 7.32 0.90
N GLY A 169 9.65 7.75 -0.23
CA GLY A 169 10.93 7.22 -0.74
C GLY A 169 10.86 5.72 -1.05
N SER A 170 9.65 5.18 -1.30
CA SER A 170 9.47 3.74 -1.44
C SER A 170 10.16 3.23 -2.70
N TYR A 171 10.93 2.16 -2.56
CA TYR A 171 11.44 1.42 -3.71
C TYR A 171 10.29 0.72 -4.44
N HIS A 172 10.27 0.87 -5.75
CA HIS A 172 9.60 -0.04 -6.68
C HIS A 172 10.63 -0.50 -7.71
N HIS A 173 10.60 -1.79 -8.04
CA HIS A 173 11.47 -2.33 -9.08
C HIS A 173 11.08 -1.73 -10.43
N ILE A 174 12.07 -1.48 -11.28
CA ILE A 174 11.88 -0.88 -12.60
C ILE A 174 12.50 -1.80 -13.62
N THR A 175 11.72 -2.19 -14.63
CA THR A 175 12.18 -2.95 -15.79
C THR A 175 12.02 -2.11 -17.04
N VAL A 176 13.04 -2.11 -17.90
CA VAL A 176 12.97 -1.56 -19.24
C VAL A 176 12.69 -2.73 -20.19
N VAL A 177 11.52 -2.70 -20.84
CA VAL A 177 11.01 -3.85 -21.61
C VAL A 177 11.93 -4.15 -22.79
N GLY A 178 12.30 -5.42 -22.97
CA GLY A 178 13.22 -5.88 -24.01
C GLY A 178 14.70 -5.64 -23.68
N LYS A 179 15.01 -5.04 -22.54
CA LYS A 179 16.37 -4.74 -22.06
C LYS A 179 16.66 -5.40 -20.71
N GLU A 180 15.90 -6.42 -20.33
CA GLU A 180 15.95 -7.08 -19.01
C GLU A 180 17.28 -7.76 -18.72
N ASN A 181 17.96 -8.24 -19.76
CA ASN A 181 19.24 -8.94 -19.66
C ASN A 181 20.45 -8.06 -19.99
N LEU A 182 20.24 -6.76 -20.22
CA LEU A 182 21.33 -5.82 -20.46
C LEU A 182 22.00 -5.45 -19.12
N PRO A 183 23.30 -5.09 -19.14
CA PRO A 183 24.00 -4.65 -17.94
C PRO A 183 23.32 -3.42 -17.32
N LEU A 184 23.27 -3.37 -15.99
CA LEU A 184 22.77 -2.21 -15.24
C LEU A 184 23.90 -1.18 -15.02
N ASP A 185 24.49 -0.71 -16.11
CA ASP A 185 25.71 0.10 -16.12
C ASP A 185 25.47 1.62 -16.21
N HIS A 186 24.21 2.06 -16.19
CA HIS A 186 23.83 3.46 -16.19
C HIS A 186 23.04 3.83 -14.92
N VAL A 187 23.30 5.01 -14.38
CA VAL A 187 22.60 5.52 -13.19
C VAL A 187 21.66 6.65 -13.61
N TYR A 188 20.37 6.53 -13.28
CA TYR A 188 19.34 7.51 -13.59
C TYR A 188 18.50 7.94 -12.38
N ASP A 189 18.07 9.19 -12.40
CA ASP A 189 16.83 9.61 -11.75
C ASP A 189 15.68 9.39 -12.75
N VAL A 190 14.71 8.55 -12.37
CA VAL A 190 13.50 8.31 -13.17
C VAL A 190 12.41 9.26 -12.68
N THR A 191 11.99 10.18 -13.53
CA THR A 191 11.12 11.31 -13.16
C THR A 191 9.76 11.22 -13.83
N GLY A 192 8.76 11.82 -13.18
CA GLY A 192 7.48 12.10 -13.80
C GLY A 192 7.48 13.41 -14.59
N SER A 193 6.28 13.91 -14.87
CA SER A 193 6.00 15.07 -15.73
C SER A 193 5.31 16.23 -15.01
N LEU A 194 5.31 16.24 -13.67
CA LEU A 194 4.84 17.37 -12.87
C LEU A 194 5.94 18.44 -12.68
N CYS A 195 5.55 19.65 -12.29
CA CYS A 195 6.47 20.78 -12.06
C CYS A 195 7.09 20.71 -10.65
N GLU A 196 7.31 19.51 -10.13
CA GLU A 196 7.68 19.25 -8.76
C GLU A 196 8.97 18.43 -8.72
N ASN A 197 9.99 18.95 -8.03
CA ASN A 197 11.30 18.28 -7.99
C ASN A 197 11.25 16.88 -7.33
N ASN A 198 10.27 16.63 -6.46
CA ASN A 198 10.07 15.32 -5.85
C ASN A 198 9.23 14.36 -6.71
N ASP A 199 8.78 14.76 -7.90
CA ASP A 199 8.12 13.87 -8.88
C ASP A 199 9.15 12.91 -9.51
N LYS A 200 9.62 11.98 -8.68
CA LYS A 200 10.63 10.98 -9.01
C LYS A 200 10.15 9.61 -8.57
N PHE A 201 10.14 8.66 -9.51
CA PHE A 201 9.85 7.26 -9.25
C PHE A 201 11.08 6.51 -8.71
N ALA A 202 12.27 6.96 -9.08
CA ALA A 202 13.52 6.45 -8.55
C ALA A 202 14.61 7.53 -8.57
N VAL A 203 15.52 7.45 -7.60
CA VAL A 203 16.69 8.33 -7.48
C VAL A 203 17.93 7.44 -7.49
N ASP A 204 18.94 7.81 -8.27
CA ASP A 204 20.21 7.08 -8.40
C ASP A 204 20.03 5.58 -8.68
N ARG A 205 19.13 5.25 -9.61
CA ARG A 205 18.85 3.85 -9.96
C ARG A 205 19.79 3.37 -11.06
N GLU A 206 20.49 2.28 -10.78
CA GLU A 206 21.19 1.47 -11.79
C GLU A 206 20.16 0.78 -12.70
N LEU A 207 20.23 1.07 -14.00
CA LEU A 207 19.37 0.56 -15.07
C LEU A 207 20.22 0.32 -16.33
N PRO A 208 19.73 -0.47 -17.30
CA PRO A 208 20.37 -0.53 -18.60
C PRO A 208 20.26 0.82 -19.33
N ALA A 209 20.98 0.96 -20.46
CA ALA A 209 20.83 2.11 -21.34
C ALA A 209 19.36 2.29 -21.77
N ILE A 210 18.79 3.47 -21.48
CA ILE A 210 17.39 3.80 -21.79
C ILE A 210 17.35 4.82 -22.92
N ASP A 211 16.43 4.65 -23.87
CA ASP A 211 16.20 5.53 -25.01
C ASP A 211 14.80 6.14 -24.96
N ILE A 212 14.62 7.29 -25.64
CA ILE A 212 13.29 7.88 -25.80
C ILE A 212 12.42 6.92 -26.61
N GLY A 213 11.20 6.66 -26.14
CA GLY A 213 10.27 5.69 -26.71
C GLY A 213 10.34 4.30 -26.06
N ASP A 214 11.33 4.02 -25.20
CA ASP A 214 11.36 2.77 -24.44
C ASP A 214 10.13 2.67 -23.52
N THR A 215 9.64 1.43 -23.34
CA THR A 215 8.61 1.11 -22.35
C THR A 215 9.26 0.72 -21.04
N VAL A 216 8.82 1.36 -19.96
CA VAL A 216 9.24 1.12 -18.59
C VAL A 216 8.08 0.56 -17.78
N VAL A 217 8.35 -0.47 -17.00
CA VAL A 217 7.40 -1.09 -16.07
C VAL A 217 7.88 -0.85 -14.65
N ILE A 218 7.06 -0.16 -13.87
CA ILE A 218 7.24 0.02 -12.42
C ILE A 218 6.37 -1.03 -11.71
N HIS A 219 7.02 -1.96 -11.03
CA HIS A 219 6.41 -3.14 -10.42
C HIS A 219 5.74 -2.85 -9.08
N ASP A 220 4.94 -3.79 -8.57
CA ASP A 220 4.32 -3.76 -7.23
C ASP A 220 3.47 -2.52 -6.93
N ALA A 221 2.85 -1.96 -7.96
CA ALA A 221 2.06 -0.73 -7.93
C ALA A 221 0.57 -0.96 -7.62
N GLY A 222 0.12 -2.20 -7.47
CA GLY A 222 -1.31 -2.49 -7.28
C GLY A 222 -1.88 -2.03 -5.94
N ALA A 223 -1.05 -2.04 -4.89
CA ALA A 223 -1.44 -1.57 -3.56
C ALA A 223 -1.05 -0.10 -3.41
N HIS A 224 -2.06 0.76 -3.20
CA HIS A 224 -1.87 2.20 -3.00
C HIS A 224 -1.20 2.94 -4.17
N GLY A 225 -1.15 2.36 -5.38
CA GLY A 225 -0.82 3.08 -6.61
C GLY A 225 -1.99 3.96 -7.02
N PHE A 226 -2.83 3.44 -7.92
CA PHE A 226 -3.99 4.16 -8.45
C PHE A 226 -4.91 4.77 -7.37
N ALA A 227 -5.10 4.06 -6.26
CA ALA A 227 -5.95 4.50 -5.14
C ALA A 227 -5.45 5.80 -4.47
N MET A 228 -4.14 6.07 -4.49
CA MET A 228 -3.57 7.32 -3.97
C MET A 228 -3.45 8.41 -5.05
N GLY A 229 -3.87 8.13 -6.28
CA GLY A 229 -3.76 9.08 -7.38
C GLY A 229 -4.62 10.32 -7.19
N PHE A 230 -4.25 11.40 -7.87
CA PHE A 230 -4.83 12.75 -7.74
C PHE A 230 -4.59 13.54 -9.03
N ASN A 231 -5.29 14.66 -9.25
CA ASN A 231 -5.27 15.38 -10.54
C ASN A 231 -4.46 16.69 -10.52
N TYR A 232 -3.32 16.68 -9.85
CA TYR A 232 -2.48 17.87 -9.74
C TYR A 232 -1.88 18.26 -11.11
N ASN A 233 -1.73 19.58 -11.34
CA ASN A 233 -1.39 20.16 -12.64
C ASN A 233 -2.28 19.65 -13.79
N GLY A 234 -3.54 19.30 -13.50
CA GLY A 234 -4.49 18.79 -14.48
C GLY A 234 -4.15 17.42 -15.06
N LYS A 235 -3.24 16.65 -14.42
CA LYS A 235 -2.94 15.27 -14.85
C LYS A 235 -4.17 14.40 -14.64
N LEU A 236 -4.65 13.79 -15.73
CA LEU A 236 -5.81 12.92 -15.72
C LEU A 236 -5.43 11.53 -15.24
N ARG A 237 -6.31 10.84 -14.51
CA ARG A 237 -6.05 9.46 -14.08
C ARG A 237 -5.96 8.53 -15.30
N SER A 238 -4.95 7.66 -15.28
CA SER A 238 -4.71 6.66 -16.32
C SER A 238 -5.82 5.59 -16.38
N ALA A 239 -5.87 4.84 -17.48
CA ALA A 239 -6.70 3.65 -17.55
C ALA A 239 -6.18 2.53 -16.62
N GLU A 240 -7.06 1.61 -16.24
CA GLU A 240 -6.69 0.33 -15.61
C GLU A 240 -7.08 -0.81 -16.55
N LEU A 241 -6.09 -1.65 -16.88
CA LEU A 241 -6.24 -2.81 -17.76
C LEU A 241 -6.01 -4.10 -16.94
N LEU A 242 -6.86 -5.09 -17.15
CA LEU A 242 -6.76 -6.41 -16.54
C LEU A 242 -6.29 -7.42 -17.59
N PHE A 243 -5.14 -8.05 -17.33
CA PHE A 243 -4.69 -9.19 -18.11
C PHE A 243 -5.31 -10.48 -17.55
N LYS A 244 -6.11 -11.17 -18.36
CA LYS A 244 -6.86 -12.37 -17.95
C LYS A 244 -6.04 -13.65 -18.19
N PRO A 245 -6.33 -14.74 -17.45
CA PRO A 245 -5.67 -16.04 -17.64
C PRO A 245 -5.77 -16.61 -19.06
N ASN A 246 -6.76 -16.20 -19.84
CA ASN A 246 -6.94 -16.62 -21.23
C ASN A 246 -6.15 -15.77 -22.25
N GLY A 247 -5.23 -14.91 -21.78
CA GLY A 247 -4.40 -14.04 -22.61
C GLY A 247 -5.10 -12.78 -23.12
N LYS A 248 -6.37 -12.53 -22.75
CA LYS A 248 -7.08 -11.33 -23.16
C LYS A 248 -6.82 -10.17 -22.20
N VAL A 249 -6.75 -8.96 -22.76
CA VAL A 249 -6.73 -7.71 -21.99
C VAL A 249 -8.15 -7.13 -21.96
N GLU A 250 -8.64 -6.80 -20.78
CA GLU A 250 -9.90 -6.09 -20.57
C GLU A 250 -9.63 -4.72 -19.94
N MET A 251 -10.24 -3.67 -20.47
CA MET A 251 -10.23 -2.37 -19.81
C MET A 251 -11.26 -2.37 -18.68
N ILE A 252 -10.78 -2.42 -17.44
CA ILE A 252 -11.65 -2.41 -16.24
C ILE A 252 -11.92 -0.99 -15.74
N ARG A 253 -11.11 -0.01 -16.16
CA ARG A 253 -11.34 1.42 -15.98
C ARG A 253 -10.78 2.18 -17.17
N ARG A 254 -11.57 3.03 -17.81
CA ARG A 254 -11.07 3.97 -18.85
C ARG A 254 -10.23 5.07 -18.23
N ALA A 255 -9.33 5.66 -19.01
CA ALA A 255 -8.66 6.89 -18.60
C ALA A 255 -9.69 8.02 -18.40
N GLU A 256 -9.36 8.94 -17.50
CA GLU A 256 -10.09 10.20 -17.39
C GLU A 256 -9.86 11.06 -18.63
N THR A 257 -10.89 11.85 -18.93
CA THR A 257 -10.91 12.88 -19.96
C THR A 257 -10.92 14.25 -19.28
N ILE A 258 -10.65 15.31 -20.06
CA ILE A 258 -10.77 16.68 -19.57
C ILE A 258 -12.19 16.96 -19.03
N ALA A 259 -13.22 16.36 -19.61
CA ALA A 259 -14.60 16.50 -19.13
C ALA A 259 -14.78 15.90 -17.73
N ASP A 260 -14.12 14.77 -17.41
CA ASP A 260 -14.17 14.19 -16.06
C ASP A 260 -13.53 15.12 -15.03
N TYR A 261 -12.41 15.76 -15.38
CA TYR A 261 -11.71 16.70 -14.51
C TYR A 261 -12.57 17.91 -14.12
N PHE A 262 -13.42 18.38 -15.03
CA PHE A 262 -14.31 19.51 -14.79
C PHE A 262 -15.72 19.13 -14.33
N ALA A 263 -16.03 17.84 -14.18
CA ALA A 263 -17.39 17.36 -13.90
C ALA A 263 -17.97 17.83 -12.55
N THR A 264 -17.12 18.30 -11.64
CA THR A 264 -17.50 18.81 -10.32
C THR A 264 -17.63 20.33 -10.26
N LEU A 265 -17.34 21.04 -11.36
CA LEU A 265 -17.50 22.50 -11.43
C LEU A 265 -18.92 22.86 -11.90
N ASP A 266 -19.57 23.76 -11.16
CA ASP A 266 -20.84 24.38 -11.59
C ASP A 266 -20.57 25.55 -12.55
N VAL A 267 -19.97 25.21 -13.70
CA VAL A 267 -19.78 26.14 -14.81
C VAL A 267 -20.78 25.72 -15.89
N THR A 268 -21.65 26.66 -16.29
CA THR A 268 -22.73 26.36 -17.24
C THR A 268 -22.17 25.63 -18.46
N GLY A 269 -22.65 24.40 -18.73
CA GLY A 269 -22.03 23.46 -19.67
C GLY A 269 -21.80 23.99 -21.09
N ALA A 270 -22.39 25.12 -21.46
CA ALA A 270 -22.19 25.83 -22.72
C ALA A 270 -20.81 26.52 -22.84
N GLU A 271 -20.18 26.91 -21.72
CA GLU A 271 -18.89 27.62 -21.71
C GLU A 271 -17.70 26.62 -21.77
N LEU A 272 -17.78 25.52 -21.01
CA LEU A 272 -16.74 24.49 -21.00
C LEU A 272 -16.66 23.68 -22.30
N SER A 273 -17.79 23.35 -22.90
CA SER A 273 -17.83 22.58 -24.16
C SER A 273 -17.18 23.36 -25.32
N LYS A 274 -17.30 24.70 -25.32
CA LYS A 274 -16.56 25.58 -26.24
C LYS A 274 -15.06 25.60 -25.94
N ALA A 275 -14.66 25.68 -24.66
CA ALA A 275 -13.26 25.66 -24.27
C ALA A 275 -12.57 24.32 -24.62
N ALA A 276 -13.19 23.18 -24.28
CA ALA A 276 -12.64 21.84 -24.53
C ALA A 276 -12.49 21.52 -26.04
N ALA A 277 -13.45 21.97 -26.87
CA ALA A 277 -13.36 21.82 -28.33
C ALA A 277 -12.25 22.68 -28.97
N THR A 278 -11.80 23.73 -28.27
CA THR A 278 -10.70 24.59 -28.73
C THR A 278 -9.34 23.99 -28.39
N VAL A 279 -9.21 23.32 -27.24
CA VAL A 279 -7.97 22.65 -26.82
C VAL A 279 -7.71 21.37 -27.61
N ALA A 280 -8.75 20.62 -28.01
CA ALA A 280 -8.57 19.40 -28.81
C ALA A 280 -8.15 19.64 -30.28
N LYS A 281 -8.05 20.91 -30.72
CA LYS A 281 -7.62 21.31 -32.07
C LYS A 281 -6.23 21.96 -32.10
N ALA A 282 -5.57 22.12 -30.96
CA ALA A 282 -4.21 22.63 -30.81
C ALA A 282 -3.25 21.48 -30.46
#